data_AF-A0A8J3SE04-F1
#
_entry.id   AF-A0A8J3SE04-F1
#
_cell.length_a   1.000
_cell.length_b   1.000
_cell.length_c   1.000
_cell.angle_alpha   90.00
_cell.angle_beta   90.00
_cell.angle_gamma   90.00
#
_symmetry.space_group_name_H-M   'P 1'
#
loop_
_entity.id
_entity.type
_entity.pdbx_description
1 polymer ?
#
loop_
_entity_poly.entity_id
_entity_poly.type
_entity_poly.pdbx_seq_one_letter_code
_entity_poly.pdbx_strand_id
1 'polypeptide(L)'
;MTDAATPRPPHDADDLSTRLDRLAELVATQAEELAMLRAGDRLATQPGAAATEGDSAAEAPAQHQPAGPIFIVRLEDAQLLEEVQALATWVHQVLVPVYISEPTPSAPWCPIWWEHPGVLARLHALWLAWQQETDPEAGGWSGPSTWHIHHLDPTLAALRAPDGPLVECTTDPRAPHHTRPPRYAERVTATELDLLDALAVDGDPVAAEHLATLLAGRGDEAGLRQRAAAGDLWATGQLSWLPYRDTTSVQAQRLRRYGFA
;
A
#
# COMPACT_ATOMS: atom_id res chain seq x y z
N MET A 1 40.91 -19.88 -50.54
CA MET A 1 40.31 -20.13 -49.22
C MET A 1 40.06 -18.79 -48.58
N THR A 2 38.78 -18.51 -48.38
CA THR A 2 38.18 -17.29 -47.87
C THR A 2 38.52 -17.12 -46.40
N ASP A 3 38.82 -15.89 -45.96
CA ASP A 3 38.35 -15.42 -44.66
C ASP A 3 38.03 -13.92 -44.76
N ALA A 4 36.79 -13.58 -44.46
CA ALA A 4 36.22 -12.24 -44.61
C ALA A 4 35.86 -11.73 -43.21
N ALA A 5 36.64 -10.78 -42.70
CA ALA A 5 36.33 -10.05 -41.49
C ALA A 5 35.40 -8.86 -41.82
N THR A 6 34.19 -8.88 -41.26
CA THR A 6 33.20 -7.80 -41.33
C THR A 6 33.61 -6.61 -40.44
N PRO A 7 33.52 -5.34 -40.89
CA PRO A 7 33.81 -4.19 -40.04
C PRO A 7 32.60 -3.81 -39.17
N ARG A 8 32.86 -3.58 -37.88
CA ARG A 8 31.93 -3.02 -36.89
C ARG A 8 31.81 -1.50 -37.10
N PRO A 9 30.61 -0.89 -37.12
CA PRO A 9 30.48 0.55 -37.32
C PRO A 9 30.87 1.34 -36.06
N PRO A 10 31.41 2.58 -36.21
CA PRO A 10 31.62 3.49 -35.10
C PRO A 10 30.28 4.19 -34.77
N HIS A 11 29.87 4.19 -33.50
CA HIS A 11 28.83 5.11 -33.02
C HIS A 11 29.54 6.24 -32.28
N ASP A 12 29.53 7.42 -32.90
CA ASP A 12 30.18 8.66 -32.43
C ASP A 12 29.60 9.12 -31.09
N ALA A 13 30.47 9.40 -30.12
CA ALA A 13 30.10 10.00 -28.84
C ALA A 13 29.36 11.35 -29.02
N ASP A 14 29.58 12.02 -30.16
CA ASP A 14 28.95 13.27 -30.56
C ASP A 14 27.43 13.11 -30.81
N ASP A 15 26.99 11.97 -31.35
CA ASP A 15 25.57 11.66 -31.53
C ASP A 15 24.87 11.42 -30.18
N LEU A 16 25.58 10.85 -29.21
CA LEU A 16 25.05 10.63 -27.87
C LEU A 16 24.98 11.93 -27.07
N SER A 17 25.98 12.81 -27.17
CA SER A 17 25.93 14.16 -26.58
C SER A 17 24.76 14.96 -27.16
N THR A 18 24.62 14.98 -28.48
CA THR A 18 23.53 15.68 -29.17
C THR A 18 22.15 15.18 -28.73
N ARG A 19 22.00 13.87 -28.48
CA ARG A 19 20.74 13.29 -27.98
C ARG A 19 20.47 13.66 -26.52
N LEU A 20 21.50 13.72 -25.67
CA LEU A 20 21.35 14.14 -24.28
C LEU A 20 20.96 15.62 -24.18
N ASP A 21 21.58 16.48 -24.99
CA ASP A 21 21.25 17.90 -25.05
C ASP A 21 19.80 18.11 -25.49
N ARG A 22 19.35 17.36 -26.50
CA ARG A 22 17.95 17.38 -26.97
C ARG A 22 16.96 16.88 -25.93
N LEU A 23 17.34 15.89 -25.11
CA LEU A 23 16.51 15.41 -24.01
C LEU A 23 16.44 16.43 -22.88
N ALA A 24 17.54 17.12 -22.58
CA ALA A 24 17.57 18.18 -21.57
C ALA A 24 16.65 19.35 -21.96
N GLU A 25 16.68 19.77 -23.23
CA GLU A 25 15.77 20.79 -23.76
C GLU A 25 14.30 20.36 -23.68
N LEU A 26 13.99 19.08 -23.98
CA LEU A 26 12.63 18.56 -23.89
C LEU A 26 12.10 18.56 -22.45
N VAL A 27 12.93 18.15 -21.48
CA VAL A 27 12.58 18.14 -20.07
C VAL A 27 12.37 19.56 -19.54
N ALA A 28 13.21 20.53 -19.95
CA ALA A 28 13.01 21.93 -19.61
C ALA A 28 11.68 22.47 -20.14
N THR A 29 11.35 22.15 -21.39
CA THR A 29 10.08 22.55 -22.04
C THR A 29 8.87 21.98 -21.29
N GLN A 30 8.91 20.70 -20.90
CA GLN A 30 7.82 20.09 -20.13
C GLN A 30 7.67 20.68 -18.72
N ALA A 31 8.78 21.08 -18.08
CA ALA A 31 8.75 21.73 -16.77
C ALA A 31 8.05 23.10 -16.82
N GLU A 32 8.29 23.87 -17.88
CA GLU A 32 7.60 25.16 -18.12
C GLU A 32 6.11 24.98 -18.39
N GLU A 33 5.73 23.97 -19.19
CA GLU A 33 4.34 23.64 -19.47
C GLU A 33 3.57 23.26 -18.19
N LEU A 34 4.18 22.41 -17.33
CA LEU A 34 3.62 22.06 -16.03
C LEU A 34 3.53 23.27 -15.08
N ALA A 35 4.49 24.19 -15.15
CA ALA A 35 4.44 25.43 -14.37
C ALA A 35 3.30 26.35 -14.81
N MET A 36 3.04 26.45 -16.13
CA MET A 36 1.90 27.21 -16.66
C MET A 36 0.56 26.61 -16.26
N LEU A 37 0.42 25.28 -16.32
CA LEU A 37 -0.81 24.61 -15.89
C LEU A 37 -1.09 24.85 -14.40
N ARG A 38 -0.07 24.78 -13.54
CA ARG A 38 -0.17 25.10 -12.10
C ARG A 38 -0.45 26.58 -11.83
N ALA A 39 0.05 27.48 -12.66
CA ALA A 39 -0.24 28.92 -12.54
C ALA A 39 -1.69 29.25 -12.92
N GLY A 40 -2.25 28.56 -13.93
CA GLY A 40 -3.67 28.66 -14.29
C GLY A 40 -4.59 28.21 -13.14
N ASP A 41 -4.21 27.15 -12.43
CA ASP A 41 -4.95 26.64 -11.28
C ASP A 41 -4.96 27.64 -10.10
N ARG A 42 -3.86 28.37 -9.90
CA ARG A 42 -3.81 29.47 -8.90
C ARG A 42 -4.68 30.67 -9.29
N LEU A 43 -4.80 30.97 -10.58
CA LEU A 43 -5.67 32.05 -11.07
C LEU A 43 -7.16 31.69 -10.97
N ALA A 44 -7.51 30.40 -11.10
CA ALA A 44 -8.86 29.90 -10.84
C ALA A 44 -9.25 29.95 -9.34
N THR A 45 -8.26 30.07 -8.44
CA THR A 45 -8.46 30.00 -6.98
C THR A 45 -8.26 31.36 -6.27
N GLN A 46 -8.17 32.49 -6.98
CA GLN A 46 -8.17 33.80 -6.30
C GLN A 46 -9.60 34.22 -5.90
N PRO A 47 -9.91 34.39 -4.60
CA PRO A 47 -11.15 35.03 -4.18
C PRO A 47 -11.04 36.52 -4.49
N GLY A 48 -11.94 37.03 -5.34
CA GLY A 48 -12.00 38.45 -5.69
C GLY A 48 -12.24 39.32 -4.47
N ALA A 49 -11.37 40.32 -4.27
CA ALA A 49 -11.52 41.35 -3.26
C ALA A 49 -12.65 42.33 -3.62
N ALA A 50 -13.75 42.30 -2.85
CA ALA A 50 -14.64 43.45 -2.63
C ALA A 50 -15.49 43.22 -1.36
N ALA A 51 -15.61 44.27 -0.55
CA ALA A 51 -16.17 44.32 0.81
C ALA A 51 -17.68 44.03 0.91
N THR A 52 -18.14 43.49 2.05
CA THR A 52 -19.00 44.17 3.07
C THR A 52 -19.29 43.25 4.25
N GLU A 53 -19.49 43.87 5.41
CA GLU A 53 -19.71 43.31 6.74
C GLU A 53 -20.97 42.43 6.88
N GLY A 54 -20.88 41.43 7.76
CA GLY A 54 -22.00 40.87 8.53
C GLY A 54 -22.81 39.77 7.83
N ASP A 55 -22.52 38.50 8.14
CA ASP A 55 -23.45 37.64 8.90
C ASP A 55 -22.74 36.32 9.27
N SER A 56 -23.13 35.76 10.41
CA SER A 56 -22.62 34.50 10.95
C SER A 56 -23.00 33.34 10.03
N ALA A 57 -22.01 32.69 9.40
CA ALA A 57 -22.20 31.43 8.70
C ALA A 57 -21.27 30.38 9.30
N ALA A 58 -21.89 29.32 9.82
CA ALA A 58 -21.27 28.19 10.46
C ALA A 58 -20.06 27.66 9.66
N GLU A 59 -18.91 27.67 10.32
CA GLU A 59 -17.67 27.11 9.83
C GLU A 59 -17.86 25.59 9.66
N ALA A 60 -17.88 25.13 8.41
CA ALA A 60 -17.74 23.71 8.11
C ALA A 60 -16.45 23.21 8.77
N PRO A 61 -16.43 22.02 9.39
CA PRO A 61 -15.24 21.56 10.11
C PRO A 61 -14.08 21.45 9.12
N ALA A 62 -13.06 22.29 9.34
CA ALA A 62 -11.80 22.22 8.62
C ALA A 62 -11.27 20.78 8.74
N GLN A 63 -11.10 20.13 7.59
CA GLN A 63 -10.49 18.81 7.53
C GLN A 63 -9.05 18.93 8.06
N HIS A 64 -8.82 18.47 9.28
CA HIS A 64 -7.51 18.46 9.93
C HIS A 64 -6.61 17.47 9.20
N GLN A 65 -5.85 17.97 8.22
CA GLN A 65 -4.85 17.17 7.54
C GLN A 65 -3.71 16.88 8.53
N PRO A 66 -3.42 15.62 8.85
CA PRO A 66 -2.46 15.29 9.91
C PRO A 66 -1.06 15.76 9.51
N ALA A 67 -0.33 16.32 10.48
CA ALA A 67 1.02 16.88 10.30
C ALA A 67 2.14 15.81 10.17
N GLY A 68 1.80 14.55 9.90
CA GLY A 68 2.74 13.43 9.85
C GLY A 68 2.35 12.34 8.86
N PRO A 69 3.26 11.39 8.57
CA PRO A 69 3.01 10.33 7.60
C PRO A 69 1.81 9.48 8.00
N ILE A 70 0.93 9.22 7.03
CA ILE A 70 -0.26 8.40 7.24
C ILE A 70 0.15 6.93 7.21
N PHE A 71 -0.21 6.19 8.26
CA PHE A 71 0.13 4.77 8.35
C PHE A 71 -0.53 3.96 7.21
N ILE A 72 0.19 2.98 6.66
CA ILE A 72 -0.20 2.25 5.43
C ILE A 72 -1.61 1.62 5.48
N VAL A 73 -2.09 1.28 6.68
CA VAL A 73 -3.44 0.71 6.88
C VAL A 73 -4.56 1.72 6.65
N ARG A 74 -4.24 3.01 6.65
CA ARG A 74 -5.19 4.12 6.46
C ARG A 74 -5.10 4.78 5.09
N LEU A 75 -4.06 4.48 4.31
CA LEU A 75 -3.93 5.01 2.97
C LEU A 75 -5.08 4.53 2.09
N GLU A 76 -5.29 5.18 0.95
CA GLU A 76 -6.24 4.74 -0.08
C GLU A 76 -5.55 4.50 -1.43
N ASP A 77 -6.18 3.76 -2.33
CA ASP A 77 -5.57 2.85 -3.30
C ASP A 77 -4.38 3.34 -4.10
N ALA A 78 -4.50 4.49 -4.76
CA ALA A 78 -3.38 5.06 -5.52
C ALA A 78 -2.21 5.39 -4.56
N GLN A 79 -2.53 6.03 -3.43
CA GLN A 79 -1.57 6.33 -2.37
C GLN A 79 -0.99 5.05 -1.76
N LEU A 80 -1.79 4.00 -1.56
CA LEU A 80 -1.28 2.73 -1.07
C LEU A 80 -0.31 2.10 -2.07
N LEU A 81 -0.62 2.12 -3.37
CA LEU A 81 0.28 1.54 -4.36
C LEU A 81 1.63 2.24 -4.35
N GLU A 82 1.60 3.57 -4.41
CA GLU A 82 2.80 4.41 -4.38
C GLU A 82 3.60 4.14 -3.10
N GLU A 83 2.93 4.10 -1.96
CA GLU A 83 3.57 3.83 -0.68
C GLU A 83 4.18 2.42 -0.61
N VAL A 84 3.45 1.40 -1.08
CA VAL A 84 3.96 0.01 -1.13
C VAL A 84 5.15 -0.08 -2.07
N GLN A 85 5.18 0.64 -3.18
CA GLN A 85 6.30 0.67 -4.11
C GLN A 85 7.53 1.35 -3.50
N ALA A 86 7.35 2.48 -2.81
CA ALA A 86 8.42 3.16 -2.09
C ALA A 86 8.98 2.27 -0.97
N LEU A 87 8.10 1.65 -0.18
CA LEU A 87 8.47 0.70 0.86
C LEU A 87 9.20 -0.51 0.27
N ALA A 88 8.72 -1.08 -0.83
CA ALA A 88 9.36 -2.22 -1.46
C ALA A 88 10.76 -1.87 -1.97
N THR A 89 10.93 -0.69 -2.55
CA THR A 89 12.23 -0.18 -2.96
C THR A 89 13.19 -0.12 -1.76
N TRP A 90 12.77 0.46 -0.64
CA TRP A 90 13.57 0.51 0.58
C TRP A 90 13.88 -0.89 1.13
N VAL A 91 12.90 -1.80 1.17
CA VAL A 91 13.11 -3.18 1.64
C VAL A 91 14.17 -3.89 0.78
N HIS A 92 14.09 -3.76 -0.55
CA HIS A 92 15.01 -4.44 -1.46
C HIS A 92 16.40 -3.82 -1.54
N GLN A 93 16.52 -2.50 -1.34
CA GLN A 93 17.78 -1.78 -1.49
C GLN A 93 18.53 -1.53 -0.19
N VAL A 94 17.82 -1.50 0.94
CA VAL A 94 18.39 -1.21 2.26
C VAL A 94 18.19 -2.40 3.19
N LEU A 95 16.94 -2.81 3.46
CA LEU A 95 16.68 -3.79 4.52
C LEU A 95 17.28 -5.16 4.21
N VAL A 96 16.91 -5.76 3.07
CA VAL A 96 17.33 -7.10 2.68
C VAL A 96 18.86 -7.22 2.51
N PRO A 97 19.52 -6.38 1.70
CA PRO A 97 20.94 -6.57 1.43
C PRO A 97 21.84 -6.28 2.65
N VAL A 98 21.39 -5.44 3.59
CA VAL A 98 22.21 -5.01 4.73
C VAL A 98 21.90 -5.79 6.00
N TYR A 99 20.62 -6.05 6.28
CA TYR A 99 20.16 -6.53 7.60
C TYR A 99 19.54 -7.93 7.58
N ILE A 100 19.16 -8.46 6.42
CA ILE A 100 18.56 -9.79 6.33
C ILE A 100 19.64 -10.82 6.00
N SER A 101 20.10 -11.54 7.02
CA SER A 101 20.92 -12.75 6.85
C SER A 101 20.16 -13.86 6.12
N GLU A 102 20.91 -14.83 5.56
CA GLU A 102 20.36 -15.99 4.86
C GLU A 102 19.17 -16.61 5.63
N PRO A 103 18.01 -16.81 4.98
CA PRO A 103 16.84 -17.29 5.67
C PRO A 103 17.05 -18.71 6.19
N THR A 104 16.71 -18.96 7.46
CA THR A 104 16.75 -20.29 8.08
C THR A 104 15.41 -20.58 8.77
N PRO A 105 15.05 -21.84 9.06
CA PRO A 105 13.80 -22.15 9.77
C PRO A 105 13.63 -21.40 11.10
N SER A 106 14.73 -21.07 11.78
CA SER A 106 14.73 -20.27 13.02
C SER A 106 14.74 -18.75 12.80
N ALA A 107 14.94 -18.30 11.56
CA ALA A 107 14.94 -16.90 11.17
C ALA A 107 14.38 -16.73 9.75
N PRO A 108 13.06 -16.97 9.54
CA PRO A 108 12.48 -16.99 8.22
C PRO A 108 12.44 -15.62 7.54
N TRP A 109 12.36 -15.64 6.21
CA TRP A 109 12.10 -14.47 5.39
C TRP A 109 11.28 -14.88 4.17
N CYS A 110 10.24 -14.09 3.85
CA CYS A 110 9.39 -14.32 2.69
C CYS A 110 9.71 -13.28 1.61
N PRO A 111 10.03 -13.68 0.36
CA PRO A 111 10.26 -12.73 -0.73
C PRO A 111 8.98 -12.00 -1.14
N ILE A 112 7.81 -12.58 -0.86
CA ILE A 112 6.47 -12.02 -1.11
C ILE A 112 5.87 -11.45 0.19
N TRP A 113 6.71 -10.77 0.99
CA TRP A 113 6.35 -10.26 2.32
C TRP A 113 5.11 -9.34 2.31
N TRP A 114 4.84 -8.66 1.19
CA TRP A 114 3.69 -7.77 1.04
C TRP A 114 2.36 -8.51 1.16
N GLU A 115 2.29 -9.81 0.86
CA GLU A 115 1.06 -10.60 1.02
C GLU A 115 0.71 -10.92 2.48
N HIS A 116 1.60 -10.59 3.42
CA HIS A 116 1.38 -10.72 4.85
C HIS A 116 1.00 -9.35 5.44
N PRO A 117 -0.29 -9.05 5.72
CA PRO A 117 -0.71 -7.69 6.09
C PRO A 117 -0.05 -7.20 7.39
N GLY A 118 0.14 -8.09 8.36
CA GLY A 118 0.83 -7.78 9.61
C GLY A 118 2.33 -7.54 9.43
N VAL A 119 2.95 -8.10 8.39
CA VAL A 119 4.36 -7.85 8.06
C VAL A 119 4.49 -6.53 7.31
N LEU A 120 3.64 -6.31 6.29
CA LEU A 120 3.53 -5.06 5.56
C LEU A 120 3.39 -3.85 6.50
N ALA A 121 2.47 -3.93 7.47
CA ALA A 121 2.24 -2.87 8.46
C ALA A 121 3.47 -2.60 9.34
N ARG A 122 4.15 -3.65 9.82
CA ARG A 122 5.36 -3.52 10.65
C ARG A 122 6.55 -2.96 9.86
N LEU A 123 6.74 -3.42 8.63
CA LEU A 123 7.80 -2.91 7.74
C LEU A 123 7.56 -1.46 7.36
N HIS A 124 6.31 -1.05 7.14
CA HIS A 124 5.98 0.36 6.92
C HIS A 124 6.32 1.21 8.15
N ALA A 125 5.91 0.79 9.34
CA ALA A 125 6.26 1.50 10.58
C ALA A 125 7.78 1.60 10.79
N LEU A 126 8.51 0.51 10.50
CA LEU A 126 9.98 0.48 10.56
C LEU A 126 10.62 1.47 9.56
N TRP A 127 10.07 1.55 8.35
CA TRP A 127 10.53 2.46 7.32
C TRP A 127 10.24 3.93 7.67
N LEU A 128 9.07 4.25 8.22
CA LEU A 128 8.77 5.60 8.72
C LEU A 128 9.73 6.00 9.84
N ALA A 129 10.02 5.10 10.77
CA ALA A 129 11.01 5.33 11.82
C ALA A 129 12.42 5.52 11.24
N TRP A 130 12.78 4.77 10.19
CA TRP A 130 14.06 4.95 9.50
C TRP A 130 14.15 6.34 8.88
N GLN A 131 13.10 6.80 8.20
CA GLN A 131 13.07 8.14 7.60
C GLN A 131 13.26 9.23 8.66
N GLN A 132 12.56 9.13 9.78
CA GLN A 132 12.66 10.11 10.87
C GLN A 132 14.03 10.11 11.55
N GLU A 133 14.53 8.93 11.92
CA GLU A 133 15.75 8.81 12.72
C GLU A 133 17.03 8.95 11.90
N THR A 134 16.99 8.73 10.59
CA THR A 134 18.15 8.97 9.70
C THR A 134 18.13 10.34 9.05
N ASP A 135 17.07 11.11 9.24
CA ASP A 135 17.03 12.51 8.85
C ASP A 135 18.06 13.32 9.67
N PRO A 136 18.97 14.06 9.02
CA PRO A 136 20.02 14.80 9.73
C PRO A 136 19.50 15.90 10.67
N GLU A 137 18.32 16.47 10.40
CA GLU A 137 17.73 17.54 11.20
C GLU A 137 16.91 16.98 12.37
N ALA A 138 16.16 15.90 12.14
CA ALA A 138 15.28 15.30 13.15
C ALA A 138 15.99 14.30 14.07
N GLY A 139 16.78 13.37 13.51
CA GLY A 139 17.43 12.29 14.26
C GLY A 139 18.79 12.66 14.86
N GLY A 140 19.42 13.72 14.34
CA GLY A 140 20.77 14.14 14.72
C GLY A 140 21.82 13.04 14.52
N TRP A 141 22.98 13.19 15.16
CA TRP A 141 24.12 12.28 14.94
C TRP A 141 23.92 10.87 15.50
N SER A 142 23.09 10.72 16.54
CA SER A 142 22.81 9.42 17.17
C SER A 142 21.62 8.70 16.55
N GLY A 143 20.85 9.36 15.69
CA GLY A 143 19.62 8.83 15.09
C GLY A 143 19.76 7.44 14.48
N PRO A 144 20.81 7.14 13.68
CA PRO A 144 21.04 5.79 13.18
C PRO A 144 21.16 4.74 14.31
N SER A 145 21.89 5.05 15.40
CA SER A 145 22.00 4.13 16.54
C SER A 145 20.67 3.95 17.27
N THR A 146 19.91 5.04 17.46
CA THR A 146 18.57 5.01 18.05
C THR A 146 17.64 4.11 17.23
N TRP A 147 17.68 4.23 15.90
CA TRP A 147 16.86 3.44 15.01
C TRP A 147 17.12 1.93 15.12
N HIS A 148 18.40 1.52 15.20
CA HIS A 148 18.73 0.09 15.35
C HIS A 148 18.14 -0.47 16.65
N ILE A 149 18.39 0.22 17.77
CA ILE A 149 18.03 -0.23 19.12
C ILE A 149 16.51 -0.23 19.33
N HIS A 150 15.82 0.82 18.90
CA HIS A 150 14.41 1.01 19.24
C HIS A 150 13.44 0.49 18.18
N HIS A 151 13.88 0.31 16.93
CA HIS A 151 12.99 -0.01 15.82
C HIS A 151 13.41 -1.25 15.05
N LEU A 152 14.64 -1.29 14.52
CA LEU A 152 15.08 -2.39 13.67
C LEU A 152 15.14 -3.73 14.42
N ASP A 153 15.94 -3.80 15.48
CA ASP A 153 16.24 -5.07 16.15
C ASP A 153 14.96 -5.70 16.74
N PRO A 154 14.08 -4.95 17.46
CA PRO A 154 12.81 -5.51 17.95
C PRO A 154 11.89 -5.95 16.82
N THR A 155 11.84 -5.21 15.70
CA THR A 155 10.99 -5.55 14.56
C THR A 155 11.47 -6.82 13.87
N LEU A 156 12.78 -6.94 13.61
CA LEU A 156 13.34 -8.14 12.99
C LEU A 156 13.23 -9.36 13.90
N ALA A 157 13.44 -9.20 15.22
CA ALA A 157 13.24 -10.27 16.18
C ALA A 157 11.79 -10.81 16.15
N ALA A 158 10.80 -9.92 16.07
CA ALA A 158 9.39 -10.32 16.00
C ALA A 158 8.99 -10.92 14.64
N LEU A 159 9.46 -10.34 13.53
CA LEU A 159 9.11 -10.80 12.18
C LEU A 159 9.73 -12.16 11.84
N ARG A 160 10.96 -12.38 12.31
CA ARG A 160 11.76 -13.58 12.01
C ARG A 160 11.77 -14.56 13.19
N ALA A 161 10.86 -14.44 14.14
CA ALA A 161 10.72 -15.43 15.20
C ALA A 161 10.28 -16.78 14.60
N PRO A 162 10.67 -17.92 15.18
CA PRO A 162 10.22 -19.25 14.76
C PRO A 162 8.71 -19.46 14.84
N ASP A 163 8.01 -18.69 15.68
CA ASP A 163 6.56 -18.61 15.83
C ASP A 163 5.98 -17.30 15.24
N GLY A 164 6.79 -16.60 14.45
CA GLY A 164 6.46 -15.32 13.83
C GLY A 164 5.54 -15.45 12.61
N PRO A 165 5.10 -14.32 12.04
CA PRO A 165 4.13 -14.27 10.93
C PRO A 165 4.64 -14.87 9.61
N LEU A 166 5.93 -15.22 9.53
CA LEU A 166 6.59 -15.79 8.36
C LEU A 166 6.93 -17.29 8.53
N VAL A 167 6.54 -17.95 9.62
CA VAL A 167 6.90 -19.34 9.92
C VAL A 167 6.50 -20.34 8.83
N GLU A 168 5.34 -20.14 8.21
CA GLU A 168 4.83 -21.04 7.15
C GLU A 168 5.45 -20.75 5.77
N CYS A 169 6.20 -19.65 5.64
CA CYS A 169 6.94 -19.33 4.43
C CYS A 169 8.34 -19.95 4.48
N THR A 170 8.66 -20.75 3.47
CA THR A 170 9.92 -21.48 3.36
C THR A 170 11.10 -20.53 3.12
N THR A 171 12.23 -21.00 3.63
CA THR A 171 13.49 -20.33 3.84
C THR A 171 14.56 -20.66 2.80
N ASP A 172 14.26 -21.51 1.81
CA ASP A 172 15.18 -21.83 0.73
C ASP A 172 15.04 -20.86 -0.46
N PRO A 173 16.09 -20.08 -0.81
CA PRO A 173 16.11 -19.23 -2.01
C PRO A 173 15.92 -19.99 -3.33
N ARG A 174 16.20 -21.30 -3.35
CA ARG A 174 16.10 -22.16 -4.55
C ARG A 174 14.73 -22.82 -4.70
N ALA A 175 13.94 -22.86 -3.63
CA ALA A 175 12.60 -23.43 -3.61
C ALA A 175 11.67 -22.57 -2.74
N PRO A 176 11.36 -21.33 -3.18
CA PRO A 176 10.52 -20.43 -2.40
C PRO A 176 9.12 -21.01 -2.26
N HIS A 177 8.71 -21.30 -1.03
CA HIS A 177 7.33 -21.65 -0.71
C HIS A 177 6.71 -20.53 0.12
N HIS A 178 5.61 -19.98 -0.41
CA HIS A 178 4.86 -18.90 0.21
C HIS A 178 3.49 -19.45 0.64
N THR A 179 3.17 -19.26 1.92
CA THR A 179 1.83 -19.50 2.45
C THR A 179 1.31 -18.20 3.01
N ARG A 180 0.25 -17.70 2.39
CA ARG A 180 -0.46 -16.55 2.86
C ARG A 180 -1.28 -16.94 4.09
N PRO A 181 -1.20 -16.19 5.20
CA PRO A 181 -2.00 -16.49 6.38
C PRO A 181 -3.50 -16.34 6.04
N PRO A 182 -4.35 -17.26 6.51
CA PRO A 182 -5.78 -17.21 6.24
C PRO A 182 -6.37 -15.92 6.81
N ARG A 183 -7.22 -15.26 6.02
CA ARG A 183 -7.93 -14.06 6.50
C ARG A 183 -8.87 -14.43 7.63
N TYR A 184 -9.22 -13.46 8.47
CA TYR A 184 -10.26 -13.65 9.48
C TYR A 184 -11.56 -14.21 8.87
N ALA A 185 -12.00 -13.66 7.74
CA ALA A 185 -13.19 -14.15 7.04
C ALA A 185 -13.07 -15.63 6.63
N GLU A 186 -11.91 -16.09 6.20
CA GLU A 186 -11.70 -17.48 5.76
C GLU A 186 -11.70 -18.48 6.93
N ARG A 187 -11.46 -18.01 8.17
CA ARG A 187 -11.42 -18.86 9.37
C ARG A 187 -12.79 -19.09 10.01
N VAL A 188 -13.75 -18.21 9.77
CA VAL A 188 -15.09 -18.35 10.37
C VAL A 188 -15.78 -19.58 9.77
N THR A 189 -16.39 -20.38 10.63
CA THR A 189 -17.03 -21.67 10.26
C THR A 189 -18.41 -21.48 9.67
N ALA A 190 -18.94 -22.51 8.99
CA ALA A 190 -20.32 -22.50 8.48
C ALA A 190 -21.34 -22.29 9.62
N THR A 191 -21.13 -22.94 10.77
CA THR A 191 -22.02 -22.79 11.94
C THR A 191 -22.03 -21.37 12.50
N GLU A 192 -20.89 -20.69 12.53
CA GLU A 192 -20.82 -19.28 12.94
C GLU A 192 -21.50 -18.35 11.93
N LEU A 193 -21.39 -18.66 10.62
CA LEU A 193 -22.14 -17.93 9.60
C LEU A 193 -23.65 -18.13 9.74
N ASP A 194 -24.10 -19.36 9.97
CA ASP A 194 -25.52 -19.69 10.18
C ASP A 194 -26.07 -18.96 11.42
N LEU A 195 -25.27 -18.89 12.50
CA LEU A 195 -25.63 -18.14 13.70
C LEU A 195 -25.77 -16.64 13.41
N LEU A 196 -24.81 -16.06 12.71
CA LEU A 196 -24.85 -14.64 12.34
C LEU A 196 -26.02 -14.35 11.39
N ASP A 197 -26.35 -15.27 10.50
CA ASP A 197 -27.48 -15.13 9.59
C ASP A 197 -28.80 -15.13 10.36
N ALA A 198 -28.97 -16.07 11.29
CA ALA A 198 -30.14 -16.13 12.16
C ALA A 198 -30.32 -14.85 12.99
N LEU A 199 -29.24 -14.34 13.61
CA LEU A 199 -29.29 -13.09 14.38
C LEU A 199 -29.62 -11.89 13.50
N ALA A 200 -29.07 -11.84 12.28
CA ALA A 200 -29.33 -10.76 11.36
C ALA A 200 -30.76 -10.79 10.81
N VAL A 201 -31.34 -11.97 10.59
CA VAL A 201 -32.75 -12.14 10.23
C VAL A 201 -33.68 -11.70 11.36
N ASP A 202 -33.28 -11.90 12.62
CA ASP A 202 -33.98 -11.41 13.81
C ASP A 202 -33.85 -9.88 14.00
N GLY A 203 -33.05 -9.21 13.16
CA GLY A 203 -32.92 -7.75 13.12
C GLY A 203 -31.72 -7.20 13.89
N ASP A 204 -30.75 -8.02 14.28
CA ASP A 204 -29.49 -7.54 14.87
C ASP A 204 -28.63 -6.84 13.80
N PRO A 205 -28.43 -5.51 13.90
CA PRO A 205 -27.69 -4.75 12.90
C PRO A 205 -26.19 -5.07 12.89
N VAL A 206 -25.62 -5.47 14.03
CA VAL A 206 -24.20 -5.82 14.15
C VAL A 206 -23.94 -7.18 13.51
N ALA A 207 -24.86 -8.13 13.71
CA ALA A 207 -24.79 -9.43 13.04
C ALA A 207 -24.92 -9.28 11.52
N ALA A 208 -25.82 -8.41 11.05
CA ALA A 208 -25.99 -8.11 9.63
C ALA A 208 -24.73 -7.50 9.00
N GLU A 209 -24.12 -6.50 9.66
CA GLU A 209 -22.87 -5.88 9.22
C GLU A 209 -21.71 -6.89 9.18
N HIS A 210 -21.56 -7.67 10.26
CA HIS A 210 -20.49 -8.64 10.39
C HIS A 210 -20.62 -9.77 9.35
N LEU A 211 -21.83 -10.26 9.13
CA LEU A 211 -22.09 -11.27 8.10
C LEU A 211 -21.85 -10.73 6.69
N ALA A 212 -22.33 -9.53 6.37
CA ALA A 212 -22.06 -8.90 5.08
C ALA A 212 -20.54 -8.71 4.84
N THR A 213 -19.80 -8.33 5.88
CA THR A 213 -18.34 -8.26 5.86
C THR A 213 -17.68 -9.60 5.60
N LEU A 214 -18.13 -10.65 6.28
CA LEU A 214 -17.60 -12.01 6.14
C LEU A 214 -17.90 -12.64 4.78
N LEU A 215 -19.08 -12.38 4.21
CA LEU A 215 -19.47 -12.84 2.87
C LEU A 215 -18.66 -12.12 1.79
N ALA A 216 -18.54 -10.79 1.89
CA ALA A 216 -17.66 -10.02 1.03
C ALA A 216 -16.22 -10.53 1.11
N GLY A 217 -15.75 -10.91 2.29
CA GLY A 217 -14.39 -11.41 2.46
C GLY A 217 -14.05 -12.77 1.95
N ARG A 218 -15.08 -13.58 1.67
CA ARG A 218 -14.97 -14.86 0.98
C ARG A 218 -15.30 -14.77 -0.50
N GLY A 219 -15.69 -13.59 -1.00
CA GLY A 219 -16.17 -13.42 -2.37
C GLY A 219 -17.54 -14.05 -2.63
N ASP A 220 -18.35 -14.28 -1.58
CA ASP A 220 -19.70 -14.84 -1.72
C ASP A 220 -20.70 -13.76 -2.15
N GLU A 221 -20.64 -13.44 -3.43
CA GLU A 221 -21.52 -12.47 -4.07
C GLU A 221 -22.98 -12.94 -4.09
N ALA A 222 -23.22 -14.25 -4.15
CA ALA A 222 -24.55 -14.83 -4.15
C ALA A 222 -25.23 -14.63 -2.79
N GLY A 223 -24.52 -14.90 -1.70
CA GLY A 223 -24.98 -14.64 -0.34
C GLY A 223 -25.27 -13.15 -0.10
N LEU A 224 -24.40 -12.25 -0.57
CA LEU A 224 -24.65 -10.81 -0.50
C LEU A 224 -25.91 -10.38 -1.25
N ARG A 225 -26.13 -10.90 -2.47
CA ARG A 225 -27.35 -10.60 -3.27
C ARG A 225 -28.62 -11.09 -2.57
N GLN A 226 -28.59 -12.29 -2.00
CA GLN A 226 -29.73 -12.83 -1.26
C GLN A 226 -30.11 -11.94 -0.08
N ARG A 227 -29.13 -11.47 0.69
CA ARG A 227 -29.36 -10.59 1.84
C ARG A 227 -29.83 -9.20 1.45
N ALA A 228 -29.26 -8.62 0.40
CA ALA A 228 -29.73 -7.35 -0.13
C ALA A 228 -31.19 -7.43 -0.59
N ALA A 229 -31.59 -8.55 -1.22
CA ALA A 229 -32.98 -8.80 -1.58
C ALA A 229 -33.92 -8.95 -0.36
N ALA A 230 -33.39 -9.38 0.78
CA ALA A 230 -34.10 -9.43 2.06
C ALA A 230 -34.16 -8.06 2.79
N GLY A 231 -33.59 -7.00 2.20
CA GLY A 231 -33.61 -5.64 2.78
C GLY A 231 -32.39 -5.29 3.63
N ASP A 232 -31.33 -6.11 3.62
CA ASP A 232 -30.08 -5.81 4.32
C ASP A 232 -29.32 -4.66 3.63
N LEU A 233 -29.27 -3.51 4.31
CA LEU A 233 -28.60 -2.30 3.82
C LEU A 233 -27.08 -2.45 3.79
N TRP A 234 -26.49 -3.24 4.69
CA TRP A 234 -25.05 -3.52 4.71
C TRP A 234 -24.64 -4.38 3.52
N ALA A 235 -25.42 -5.42 3.21
CA ALA A 235 -25.22 -6.24 2.02
C ALA A 235 -25.38 -5.39 0.74
N THR A 236 -26.38 -4.52 0.69
CA THR A 236 -26.57 -3.56 -0.42
C THR A 236 -25.38 -2.63 -0.58
N GLY A 237 -24.84 -2.11 0.52
CA GLY A 237 -23.59 -1.35 0.53
C GLY A 237 -22.44 -2.15 -0.06
N GLN A 238 -22.19 -3.36 0.43
CA GLN A 238 -21.11 -4.22 -0.10
C GLN A 238 -21.26 -4.50 -1.60
N LEU A 239 -22.48 -4.69 -2.10
CA LEU A 239 -22.75 -4.91 -3.52
C LEU A 239 -22.55 -3.66 -4.38
N SER A 240 -22.87 -2.46 -3.88
CA SER A 240 -22.71 -1.21 -4.65
C SER A 240 -21.23 -0.90 -4.93
N TRP A 241 -20.34 -1.40 -4.09
CA TRP A 241 -18.90 -1.30 -4.28
C TRP A 241 -18.31 -2.42 -5.17
N LEU A 242 -19.06 -3.47 -5.52
CA LEU A 242 -18.57 -4.59 -6.36
C LEU A 242 -18.00 -4.17 -7.73
N PRO A 243 -18.60 -3.23 -8.50
CA PRO A 243 -18.07 -2.81 -9.79
C PRO A 243 -16.69 -2.14 -9.69
N TYR A 244 -16.38 -1.55 -8.53
CA TYR A 244 -15.07 -0.97 -8.24
C TYR A 244 -14.03 -2.04 -7.84
N ARG A 245 -14.47 -3.27 -7.56
CA ARG A 245 -13.59 -4.42 -7.25
C ARG A 245 -13.00 -5.09 -8.49
N ASP A 246 -13.58 -4.85 -9.67
CA ASP A 246 -13.25 -5.57 -10.91
C ASP A 246 -12.40 -4.76 -11.91
N THR A 247 -12.16 -3.46 -11.62
CA THR A 247 -11.19 -2.68 -12.40
C THR A 247 -9.78 -3.01 -11.92
N THR A 248 -8.82 -3.06 -12.84
CA THR A 248 -7.39 -3.39 -12.67
C THR A 248 -6.61 -2.48 -11.71
N SER A 249 -7.29 -1.79 -10.78
CA SER A 249 -6.71 -0.95 -9.76
C SER A 249 -6.18 -1.77 -8.60
N VAL A 250 -5.21 -1.20 -7.89
CA VAL A 250 -4.60 -1.77 -6.69
C VAL A 250 -5.61 -1.91 -5.53
N GLN A 251 -6.80 -1.31 -5.66
CA GLN A 251 -7.97 -1.51 -4.81
C GLN A 251 -8.54 -2.93 -4.87
N ALA A 252 -8.53 -3.56 -6.06
CA ALA A 252 -8.88 -4.97 -6.23
C ALA A 252 -7.87 -5.92 -5.57
N GLN A 253 -6.61 -5.49 -5.39
CA GLN A 253 -5.59 -6.22 -4.63
C GLN A 253 -5.73 -5.96 -3.11
N ARG A 254 -6.23 -4.79 -2.68
CA ARG A 254 -6.53 -4.45 -1.27
C ARG A 254 -7.65 -5.29 -0.68
N LEU A 255 -8.75 -5.47 -1.41
CA LEU A 255 -9.92 -6.23 -0.96
C LEU A 255 -9.62 -7.74 -0.92
N ARG A 256 -8.79 -8.21 -1.86
CA ARG A 256 -8.08 -9.49 -1.84
C ARG A 256 -6.88 -9.54 -0.87
N ARG A 257 -6.72 -8.59 0.04
CA ARG A 257 -5.71 -8.67 1.12
C ARG A 257 -6.36 -8.67 2.50
N TYR A 258 -7.52 -8.02 2.66
CA TYR A 258 -8.22 -7.86 3.94
C TYR A 258 -9.57 -8.58 4.07
N GLY A 259 -10.07 -9.23 3.02
CA GLY A 259 -11.31 -9.99 3.17
C GLY A 259 -12.50 -9.12 2.89
N PHE A 260 -12.49 -8.47 1.73
CA PHE A 260 -13.69 -7.89 1.14
C PHE A 260 -13.69 -8.06 -0.38
N ALA A 261 -13.22 -9.19 -0.89
CA ALA A 261 -13.47 -9.76 -2.21
C ALA A 261 -12.93 -11.19 -2.22
#